data_AF-A0A7C4TSC7-F1
#
_entry.id   AF-A0A7C4TSC7-F1
#
_cell.length_a   1.000
_cell.length_b   1.000
_cell.length_c   1.000
_cell.angle_alpha   90.00
_cell.angle_beta   90.00
_cell.angle_gamma   90.00
#
_symmetry.space_group_name_H-M   'P 1'
#
loop_
_entity.id
_entity.type
_entity.pdbx_description
1 polymer ?
#
loop_
_entity_poly.entity_id
_entity_poly.type
_entity_poly.pdbx_seq_one_letter_code
_entity_poly.pdbx_strand_id
1 'polypeptide(L)'
;MRIINKGLTLRGAGVGETVITNGYTADEVLQIHLQAGDATTYVTGFTIDAALQDTGSNGVMVLVGGGINQFRIHHMEILNLLERGIIIAMDGEEVSGLIDHVTFSMPGARGGSKAISILGTGPKEHQPFTRPFELGSSRFIFIEDCTFNYGGQNDGALDAYGGARYVFRHNVVNNTNVEHHGADSGSYRGVHSFEIYANTFVCAAGCAPQRKHYFRSGSGVIFDNRYFGNYRGMDVTNYRSDEEHPPWGRCDGSSPWDENRPGESGYPCLDQIGHVFGPRPGGKNTFQGLYEWGNTHDGRNVDISVSGHNAHLHIKANRDFFNDTVRPGYVPYTYPHPLQRSHAVGPIPRAR
;
A
#
# COMPACT_ATOMS: atom_id res chain seq x y z
N MET A 1 10.11 -19.40 9.72
CA MET A 1 11.40 -19.60 8.99
C MET A 1 12.07 -18.25 8.76
N ARG A 2 13.40 -18.14 8.82
CA ARG A 2 14.15 -16.89 8.54
C ARG A 2 15.10 -17.07 7.35
N ILE A 3 15.08 -16.13 6.39
CA ILE A 3 16.02 -16.05 5.26
C ILE A 3 16.86 -14.77 5.45
N ILE A 4 18.20 -14.87 5.39
CA ILE A 4 19.11 -13.77 5.73
C ILE A 4 20.25 -13.65 4.70
N ASN A 5 20.46 -12.45 4.17
CA ASN A 5 21.62 -11.95 3.41
C ASN A 5 22.05 -12.81 2.20
N LYS A 6 21.05 -13.33 1.45
CA LYS A 6 21.23 -14.06 0.20
C LYS A 6 19.98 -13.92 -0.67
N GLY A 7 20.16 -13.82 -1.98
CA GLY A 7 19.08 -14.11 -2.92
C GLY A 7 18.76 -15.61 -2.91
N LEU A 8 17.56 -15.97 -2.47
CA LEU A 8 17.11 -17.36 -2.37
C LEU A 8 15.83 -17.55 -3.20
N THR A 9 15.66 -18.74 -3.79
CA THR A 9 14.33 -19.18 -4.25
C THR A 9 13.73 -20.15 -3.23
N LEU A 10 12.70 -19.73 -2.51
CA LEU A 10 11.83 -20.61 -1.73
C LEU A 10 10.66 -21.05 -2.62
N ARG A 11 10.65 -22.32 -2.99
CA ARG A 11 9.66 -22.89 -3.92
C ARG A 11 9.03 -24.15 -3.36
N GLY A 12 7.70 -24.22 -3.38
CA GLY A 12 6.96 -25.45 -3.11
C GLY A 12 6.68 -26.29 -4.36
N ALA A 13 6.06 -27.45 -4.16
CA ALA A 13 5.65 -28.36 -5.24
C ALA A 13 4.44 -27.84 -6.04
N GLY A 14 3.74 -26.83 -5.54
CA GLY A 14 2.51 -26.26 -6.10
C GLY A 14 1.61 -25.71 -5.00
N VAL A 15 0.73 -24.78 -5.38
CA VAL A 15 -0.41 -24.36 -4.55
C VAL A 15 -1.26 -25.59 -4.22
N GLY A 16 -1.65 -25.74 -2.95
CA GLY A 16 -2.38 -26.90 -2.45
C GLY A 16 -1.53 -28.17 -2.25
N GLU A 17 -0.42 -28.32 -2.96
CA GLU A 17 0.50 -29.47 -2.83
C GLU A 17 1.49 -29.29 -1.68
N THR A 18 2.05 -28.09 -1.55
CA THR A 18 2.84 -27.70 -0.39
C THR A 18 2.04 -26.70 0.42
N VAL A 19 1.64 -27.08 1.64
CA VAL A 19 0.88 -26.24 2.56
C VAL A 19 1.71 -25.99 3.82
N ILE A 20 1.96 -24.72 4.12
CA ILE A 20 2.56 -24.28 5.38
C ILE A 20 1.44 -23.70 6.24
N THR A 21 1.05 -24.43 7.28
CA THR A 21 0.00 -23.99 8.21
C THR A 21 0.60 -23.18 9.35
N ASN A 22 -0.01 -22.05 9.67
CA ASN A 22 0.35 -21.25 10.82
C ASN A 22 -0.07 -21.97 12.12
N GLY A 23 0.93 -22.45 12.86
CA GLY A 23 0.74 -23.05 14.19
C GLY A 23 0.95 -22.05 15.35
N TYR A 24 1.12 -20.76 15.05
CA TYR A 24 1.50 -19.73 16.03
C TYR A 24 0.38 -18.72 16.24
N THR A 25 0.26 -18.23 17.47
CA THR A 25 -0.76 -17.24 17.87
C THR A 25 -0.25 -15.79 17.83
N ALA A 26 1.02 -15.54 17.48
CA ALA A 26 1.59 -14.18 17.44
C ALA A 26 2.85 -14.00 16.55
N ASP A 27 3.42 -15.09 16.03
CA ASP A 27 4.66 -15.05 15.23
C ASP A 27 4.40 -15.15 13.74
N GLU A 28 5.32 -14.62 12.93
CA GLU A 28 5.30 -14.79 11.49
C GLU A 28 5.66 -16.22 11.06
N VAL A 29 4.98 -16.72 10.03
CA VAL A 29 5.31 -18.02 9.41
C VAL A 29 6.64 -17.91 8.66
N LEU A 30 6.84 -16.81 7.94
CA LEU A 30 8.04 -16.53 7.15
C LEU A 30 8.54 -15.11 7.39
N GLN A 31 9.80 -14.98 7.77
CA GLN A 31 10.52 -13.71 7.81
C GLN A 31 11.65 -13.71 6.79
N ILE A 32 11.77 -12.64 6.02
CA ILE A 32 12.77 -12.47 4.96
C ILE A 32 13.52 -11.17 5.22
N HIS A 33 14.83 -11.27 5.44
CA HIS A 33 15.71 -10.12 5.57
C HIS A 33 16.28 -9.80 4.19
N LEU A 34 15.93 -8.63 3.69
CA LEU A 34 16.36 -8.05 2.43
C LEU A 34 17.60 -7.18 2.66
N GLN A 35 18.62 -7.37 1.84
CA GLN A 35 19.82 -6.55 1.90
C GLN A 35 20.18 -6.04 0.50
N ALA A 36 20.43 -4.73 0.40
CA ALA A 36 20.84 -4.11 -0.84
C ALA A 36 22.14 -4.76 -1.36
N GLY A 37 22.15 -5.09 -2.65
CA GLY A 37 23.28 -5.74 -3.31
C GLY A 37 23.18 -7.27 -3.38
N ASP A 38 22.26 -7.89 -2.61
CA ASP A 38 21.96 -9.31 -2.78
C ASP A 38 21.19 -9.56 -4.07
N ALA A 39 21.25 -10.79 -4.57
CA ALA A 39 20.37 -11.24 -5.65
C ALA A 39 18.90 -11.22 -5.21
N THR A 40 17.97 -11.11 -6.17
CA THR A 40 16.53 -11.13 -5.91
C THR A 40 16.10 -12.42 -5.21
N THR A 41 15.32 -12.29 -4.14
CA THR A 41 14.67 -13.40 -3.44
C THR A 41 13.33 -13.73 -4.08
N TYR A 42 13.08 -15.00 -4.38
CA TYR A 42 11.84 -15.49 -4.96
C TYR A 42 11.09 -16.38 -3.97
N VAL A 43 9.80 -16.14 -3.77
CA VAL A 43 8.92 -16.95 -2.91
C VAL A 43 7.71 -17.39 -3.74
N THR A 44 7.55 -18.69 -3.97
CA THR A 44 6.57 -19.15 -4.96
C THR A 44 6.07 -20.59 -4.82
N GLY A 45 4.88 -20.87 -5.34
CA GLY A 45 4.43 -22.23 -5.63
C GLY A 45 4.07 -23.05 -4.40
N PHE A 46 3.49 -22.43 -3.38
CA PHE A 46 2.93 -23.11 -2.21
C PHE A 46 1.75 -22.33 -1.63
N THR A 47 1.08 -22.90 -0.64
CA THR A 47 0.01 -22.26 0.13
C THR A 47 0.52 -21.97 1.54
N ILE A 48 0.27 -20.76 2.04
CA ILE A 48 0.29 -20.46 3.49
C ILE A 48 -1.16 -20.51 3.97
N ASP A 49 -1.47 -21.42 4.89
CA ASP A 49 -2.74 -21.42 5.60
C ASP A 49 -2.56 -20.69 6.92
N ALA A 50 -3.09 -19.46 7.03
CA ALA A 50 -2.98 -18.64 8.22
C ALA A 50 -3.86 -19.13 9.39
N ALA A 51 -4.66 -20.18 9.18
CA ALA A 51 -5.46 -20.89 10.19
C ALA A 51 -6.38 -19.98 11.02
N LEU A 52 -6.84 -18.86 10.44
CA LEU A 52 -7.62 -17.80 11.10
C LEU A 52 -6.99 -17.32 12.41
N GLN A 53 -5.66 -17.37 12.51
CA GLN A 53 -4.94 -16.91 13.68
C GLN A 53 -4.98 -15.38 13.78
N ASP A 54 -5.21 -14.92 15.01
CA ASP A 54 -5.16 -13.51 15.36
C ASP A 54 -3.70 -13.10 15.61
N THR A 55 -3.03 -12.60 14.57
CA THR A 55 -1.62 -12.22 14.64
C THR A 55 -1.41 -10.79 15.15
N GLY A 56 -2.47 -10.08 15.55
CA GLY A 56 -2.39 -8.67 15.91
C GLY A 56 -1.74 -7.83 14.80
N SER A 57 -0.79 -6.99 15.21
CA SER A 57 -0.05 -6.16 14.27
C SER A 57 1.02 -6.92 13.45
N ASN A 58 1.20 -8.23 13.63
CA ASN A 58 2.18 -9.00 12.87
C ASN A 58 1.56 -9.65 11.62
N GLY A 59 2.39 -9.88 10.60
CA GLY A 59 1.99 -10.53 9.34
C GLY A 59 2.35 -12.00 9.31
N VAL A 60 1.63 -12.81 8.52
CA VAL A 60 2.05 -14.21 8.29
C VAL A 60 3.37 -14.30 7.51
N MET A 61 3.65 -13.29 6.67
CA MET A 61 4.93 -13.12 6.01
C MET A 61 5.44 -11.70 6.24
N VAL A 62 6.70 -11.56 6.67
CA VAL A 62 7.31 -10.27 6.96
C VAL A 62 8.62 -10.13 6.20
N LEU A 63 8.75 -9.08 5.40
CA LEU A 63 9.96 -8.68 4.71
C LEU A 63 10.53 -7.47 5.45
N VAL A 64 11.81 -7.54 5.84
CA VAL A 64 12.51 -6.49 6.59
C VAL A 64 13.77 -6.08 5.84
N GLY A 65 14.10 -4.80 5.80
CA GLY A 65 15.37 -4.29 5.28
C GLY A 65 15.23 -3.55 3.95
N GLY A 66 16.25 -3.65 3.09
CA GLY A 66 16.49 -2.73 1.96
C GLY A 66 16.86 -3.42 0.65
N GLY A 67 16.71 -2.74 -0.48
CA GLY A 67 17.22 -3.15 -1.80
C GLY A 67 16.28 -2.85 -2.96
N ILE A 68 16.85 -2.59 -4.15
CA ILE A 68 16.09 -2.35 -5.38
C ILE A 68 15.88 -3.66 -6.13
N ASN A 69 14.64 -3.97 -6.48
CA ASN A 69 14.21 -5.23 -7.11
C ASN A 69 14.63 -6.46 -6.29
N GLN A 70 14.53 -6.35 -4.97
CA GLN A 70 15.13 -7.28 -4.02
C GLN A 70 14.30 -8.55 -3.81
N PHE A 71 13.02 -8.53 -4.17
CA PHE A 71 12.15 -9.70 -4.02
C PHE A 71 11.09 -9.83 -5.11
N ARG A 72 10.63 -11.06 -5.31
CA ARG A 72 9.39 -11.42 -6.00
C ARG A 72 8.63 -12.48 -5.20
N ILE A 73 7.40 -12.20 -4.79
CA ILE A 73 6.49 -13.13 -4.14
C ILE A 73 5.37 -13.44 -5.11
N HIS A 74 5.25 -14.70 -5.56
CA HIS A 74 4.37 -14.98 -6.67
C HIS A 74 3.80 -16.39 -6.77
N HIS A 75 2.67 -16.52 -7.49
CA HIS A 75 2.05 -17.82 -7.79
C HIS A 75 1.86 -18.67 -6.53
N MET A 76 1.27 -18.05 -5.51
CA MET A 76 1.03 -18.68 -4.20
C MET A 76 -0.33 -18.25 -3.65
N GLU A 77 -0.79 -18.96 -2.63
CA GLU A 77 -2.02 -18.63 -1.92
C GLU A 77 -1.75 -18.36 -0.45
N ILE A 78 -2.42 -17.34 0.10
CA ILE A 78 -2.48 -17.09 1.54
C ILE A 78 -3.94 -17.21 1.96
N LEU A 79 -4.27 -18.33 2.58
CA LEU A 79 -5.63 -18.70 2.95
C LEU A 79 -5.91 -18.43 4.43
N ASN A 80 -7.21 -18.38 4.77
CA ASN A 80 -7.70 -18.30 6.13
C ASN A 80 -7.04 -17.16 6.92
N LEU A 81 -6.79 -16.05 6.25
CA LEU A 81 -6.11 -14.92 6.85
C LEU A 81 -7.11 -14.09 7.66
N LEU A 82 -6.85 -13.92 8.95
CA LEU A 82 -7.70 -13.12 9.83
C LEU A 82 -7.25 -11.67 9.88
N GLU A 83 -5.95 -11.40 10.06
CA GLU A 83 -5.41 -10.04 10.24
C GLU A 83 -4.50 -9.61 9.09
N ARG A 84 -3.16 -9.69 9.26
CA ARG A 84 -2.18 -9.18 8.29
C ARG A 84 -1.50 -10.27 7.46
N GLY A 85 -1.54 -10.14 6.14
CA GLY A 85 -0.94 -11.11 5.23
C GLY A 85 0.57 -10.92 5.09
N ILE A 86 0.95 -10.02 4.19
CA ILE A 86 2.35 -9.66 3.92
C ILE A 86 2.64 -8.29 4.51
N ILE A 87 3.68 -8.19 5.33
CA ILE A 87 4.24 -6.91 5.79
C ILE A 87 5.55 -6.66 5.07
N ILE A 88 5.72 -5.46 4.53
CA ILE A 88 7.00 -4.95 4.05
C ILE A 88 7.43 -3.82 4.98
N ALA A 89 8.39 -4.11 5.84
CA ALA A 89 8.98 -3.17 6.78
C ALA A 89 10.34 -2.70 6.23
N MET A 90 10.34 -1.52 5.63
CA MET A 90 11.51 -0.98 4.96
C MET A 90 12.56 -0.41 5.94
N ASP A 91 12.19 -0.17 7.20
CA ASP A 91 13.09 0.34 8.26
C ASP A 91 13.91 1.58 7.85
N GLY A 92 13.30 2.48 7.06
CA GLY A 92 13.96 3.67 6.53
C GLY A 92 14.78 3.43 5.26
N GLU A 93 15.11 2.18 4.93
CA GLU A 93 15.81 1.78 3.71
C GLU A 93 14.94 1.87 2.47
N GLU A 94 15.57 2.00 1.31
CA GLU A 94 14.84 1.99 0.04
C GLU A 94 14.62 0.55 -0.44
N VAL A 95 13.36 0.19 -0.67
CA VAL A 95 12.94 -1.15 -1.08
C VAL A 95 12.09 -1.06 -2.34
N SER A 96 12.39 -1.90 -3.33
CA SER A 96 11.47 -2.24 -4.39
C SER A 96 11.45 -3.74 -4.67
N GLY A 97 10.32 -4.22 -5.17
CA GLY A 97 10.08 -5.63 -5.39
C GLY A 97 8.67 -5.85 -5.91
N LEU A 98 8.32 -7.11 -6.15
CA LEU A 98 7.08 -7.49 -6.81
C LEU A 98 6.30 -8.51 -5.99
N ILE A 99 5.01 -8.28 -5.83
CA ILE A 99 4.02 -9.26 -5.38
C ILE A 99 3.08 -9.47 -6.56
N ASP A 100 3.08 -10.68 -7.15
CA ASP A 100 2.27 -10.96 -8.34
C ASP A 100 1.62 -12.35 -8.38
N HIS A 101 0.43 -12.47 -8.94
CA HIS A 101 -0.28 -13.76 -9.01
C HIS A 101 -0.44 -14.43 -7.63
N VAL A 102 -0.70 -13.63 -6.59
CA VAL A 102 -0.99 -14.12 -5.23
C VAL A 102 -2.48 -14.02 -4.97
N THR A 103 -3.07 -15.08 -4.43
CA THR A 103 -4.46 -15.06 -3.94
C THR A 103 -4.48 -14.92 -2.43
N PHE A 104 -5.12 -13.88 -1.93
CA PHE A 104 -5.38 -13.64 -0.51
C PHE A 104 -6.84 -13.99 -0.21
N SER A 105 -7.08 -14.89 0.75
CA SER A 105 -8.41 -15.27 1.20
C SER A 105 -8.59 -14.96 2.68
N MET A 106 -9.56 -14.08 2.97
CA MET A 106 -9.85 -13.54 4.30
C MET A 106 -11.32 -13.78 4.67
N PRO A 107 -11.74 -15.06 4.82
CA PRO A 107 -13.15 -15.39 5.03
C PRO A 107 -13.67 -14.92 6.39
N GLY A 108 -12.78 -14.73 7.38
CA GLY A 108 -13.11 -14.25 8.73
C GLY A 108 -12.77 -12.78 8.99
N ALA A 109 -12.53 -11.97 7.95
CA ALA A 109 -12.07 -10.59 8.11
C ALA A 109 -12.93 -9.77 9.10
N ARG A 110 -12.25 -8.97 9.92
CA ARG A 110 -12.79 -8.07 10.95
C ARG A 110 -12.21 -6.65 10.80
N GLY A 111 -12.65 -5.71 11.64
CA GLY A 111 -12.37 -4.26 11.52
C GLY A 111 -10.90 -3.78 11.55
N GLY A 112 -9.90 -4.65 11.40
CA GLY A 112 -8.48 -4.30 11.21
C GLY A 112 -7.76 -5.20 10.21
N SER A 113 -8.49 -6.04 9.47
CA SER A 113 -7.95 -7.05 8.56
C SER A 113 -7.36 -6.44 7.28
N LYS A 114 -6.11 -6.78 6.96
CA LYS A 114 -5.37 -6.25 5.81
C LYS A 114 -4.52 -7.31 5.11
N ALA A 115 -4.66 -7.49 3.80
CA ALA A 115 -3.85 -8.48 3.09
C ALA A 115 -2.37 -8.06 2.98
N ILE A 116 -2.11 -6.77 2.77
CA ILE A 116 -0.76 -6.22 2.64
C ILE A 116 -0.60 -4.97 3.51
N SER A 117 0.55 -4.83 4.18
CA SER A 117 0.93 -3.61 4.88
C SER A 117 2.33 -3.17 4.51
N ILE A 118 2.51 -1.89 4.16
CA ILE A 118 3.81 -1.33 3.75
C ILE A 118 4.20 -0.21 4.71
N LEU A 119 5.29 -0.42 5.44
CA LEU A 119 5.85 0.53 6.38
C LEU A 119 7.16 1.06 5.80
N GLY A 120 7.20 2.35 5.44
CA GLY A 120 8.43 2.94 4.89
C GLY A 120 9.54 3.12 5.94
N THR A 121 9.18 3.29 7.21
CA THR A 121 10.11 3.50 8.34
C THR A 121 9.32 3.45 9.66
N GLY A 122 10.02 3.49 10.80
CA GLY A 122 9.39 3.54 12.13
C GLY A 122 8.64 4.86 12.41
N PRO A 123 7.83 4.94 13.48
CA PRO A 123 6.97 6.10 13.76
C PRO A 123 7.69 7.44 13.72
N LYS A 124 8.81 7.53 14.44
CA LYS A 124 9.55 8.78 14.64
C LYS A 124 10.67 8.99 13.63
N GLU A 125 10.65 8.23 12.55
CA GLU A 125 11.67 8.26 11.51
C GLU A 125 11.10 8.86 10.23
N HIS A 126 11.93 9.64 9.53
CA HIS A 126 11.48 10.45 8.39
C HIS A 126 12.41 10.31 7.19
N GLN A 127 13.39 9.40 7.25
CA GLN A 127 14.36 9.18 6.19
C GLN A 127 13.71 8.94 4.81
N PRO A 128 12.56 8.23 4.70
CA PRO A 128 11.89 8.06 3.40
C PRO A 128 11.52 9.37 2.68
N PHE A 129 11.34 10.46 3.41
CA PHE A 129 11.01 11.78 2.86
C PHE A 129 12.23 12.57 2.35
N THR A 130 13.41 11.95 2.34
CA THR A 130 14.59 12.43 1.59
C THR A 130 14.57 12.00 0.12
N ARG A 131 13.72 11.02 -0.23
CA ARG A 131 13.70 10.39 -1.54
C ARG A 131 13.06 11.31 -2.59
N PRO A 132 13.45 11.19 -3.86
CA PRO A 132 12.78 11.93 -4.92
C PRO A 132 11.34 11.44 -5.12
N PHE A 133 10.47 12.34 -5.60
CA PHE A 133 9.15 11.99 -6.08
C PHE A 133 9.22 11.56 -7.55
N GLU A 134 9.16 10.26 -7.79
CA GLU A 134 9.51 9.63 -9.07
C GLU A 134 8.48 8.57 -9.50
N LEU A 135 7.22 8.98 -9.72
CA LEU A 135 6.18 8.09 -10.27
C LEU A 135 6.63 7.49 -11.61
N GLY A 136 6.22 6.25 -11.88
CA GLY A 136 6.59 5.52 -13.10
C GLY A 136 8.00 4.93 -13.07
N SER A 137 8.62 4.80 -11.90
CA SER A 137 9.97 4.25 -11.72
C SER A 137 9.97 2.85 -11.09
N SER A 138 11.13 2.19 -11.10
CA SER A 138 11.32 0.86 -10.49
C SER A 138 11.47 0.87 -8.96
N ARG A 139 11.23 2.01 -8.29
CA ARG A 139 11.59 2.26 -6.88
C ARG A 139 10.42 2.09 -5.90
N PHE A 140 9.41 1.33 -6.31
CA PHE A 140 8.16 1.10 -5.61
C PHE A 140 7.99 -0.38 -5.24
N ILE A 141 7.18 -0.64 -4.22
CA ILE A 141 6.60 -1.98 -4.05
C ILE A 141 5.49 -2.15 -5.09
N PHE A 142 5.65 -3.11 -6.00
CA PHE A 142 4.64 -3.43 -7.00
C PHE A 142 3.75 -4.57 -6.51
N ILE A 143 2.43 -4.37 -6.63
CA ILE A 143 1.40 -5.37 -6.40
C ILE A 143 0.58 -5.46 -7.67
N GLU A 144 0.73 -6.56 -8.41
CA GLU A 144 0.04 -6.75 -9.69
C GLU A 144 -0.53 -8.15 -9.89
N ASP A 145 -1.57 -8.29 -10.70
CA ASP A 145 -2.17 -9.59 -11.04
C ASP A 145 -2.57 -10.44 -9.79
N CYS A 146 -2.80 -9.80 -8.64
CA CYS A 146 -3.21 -10.46 -7.41
C CYS A 146 -4.74 -10.48 -7.28
N THR A 147 -5.24 -11.45 -6.51
CA THR A 147 -6.66 -11.55 -6.16
C THR A 147 -6.85 -11.44 -4.65
N PHE A 148 -7.75 -10.57 -4.20
CA PHE A 148 -8.06 -10.35 -2.80
C PHE A 148 -9.53 -10.69 -2.53
N ASN A 149 -9.80 -11.58 -1.57
CA ASN A 149 -11.15 -12.05 -1.28
C ASN A 149 -11.49 -11.87 0.20
N TYR A 150 -12.43 -10.97 0.50
CA TYR A 150 -12.85 -10.68 1.87
C TYR A 150 -14.26 -11.18 2.16
N GLY A 151 -14.42 -11.83 3.32
CA GLY A 151 -15.69 -12.36 3.82
C GLY A 151 -16.37 -11.50 4.89
N GLY A 152 -15.75 -10.42 5.36
CA GLY A 152 -16.26 -9.59 6.47
C GLY A 152 -15.75 -8.16 6.45
N GLN A 153 -15.99 -7.43 7.56
CA GLN A 153 -15.45 -6.08 7.76
C GLN A 153 -13.93 -6.09 7.63
N ASN A 154 -13.35 -4.99 7.16
CA ASN A 154 -11.91 -4.93 6.89
C ASN A 154 -11.41 -3.50 6.86
N ASP A 155 -10.09 -3.37 6.73
CA ASP A 155 -9.37 -2.10 6.75
C ASP A 155 -8.43 -1.99 5.51
N GLY A 156 -8.91 -2.53 4.39
CA GLY A 156 -8.28 -2.50 3.06
C GLY A 156 -7.49 -3.76 2.68
N ALA A 157 -7.42 -4.03 1.37
CA ALA A 157 -6.48 -5.00 0.77
C ALA A 157 -5.02 -4.58 0.98
N LEU A 158 -4.78 -3.28 1.04
CA LEU A 158 -3.48 -2.68 1.31
C LEU A 158 -3.66 -1.57 2.32
N ASP A 159 -2.67 -1.45 3.20
CA ASP A 159 -2.45 -0.31 4.07
C ASP A 159 -0.99 0.14 4.04
N ALA A 160 -0.75 1.43 4.24
CA ALA A 160 0.57 2.01 4.12
C ALA A 160 0.75 3.26 4.99
N TYR A 161 1.98 3.46 5.47
CA TYR A 161 2.39 4.62 6.26
C TYR A 161 3.92 4.70 6.39
N GLY A 162 4.43 5.74 7.05
CA GLY A 162 5.86 5.91 7.31
C GLY A 162 6.67 6.20 6.04
N GLY A 163 6.12 6.92 5.08
CA GLY A 163 6.78 7.24 3.81
C GLY A 163 6.87 6.07 2.84
N ALA A 164 5.94 5.12 2.96
CA ALA A 164 5.76 4.03 2.01
C ALA A 164 5.58 4.54 0.57
N ARG A 165 6.02 3.73 -0.40
CA ARG A 165 5.81 3.95 -1.83
C ARG A 165 5.34 2.66 -2.50
N TYR A 166 4.18 2.69 -3.16
CA TYR A 166 3.63 1.48 -3.78
C TYR A 166 2.91 1.73 -5.12
N VAL A 167 2.89 0.70 -5.95
CA VAL A 167 2.08 0.61 -7.18
C VAL A 167 1.12 -0.57 -7.02
N PHE A 168 -0.18 -0.32 -7.10
CA PHE A 168 -1.22 -1.32 -7.01
C PHE A 168 -1.99 -1.36 -8.33
N ARG A 169 -1.75 -2.38 -9.16
CA ARG A 169 -2.26 -2.40 -10.55
C ARG A 169 -2.74 -3.75 -11.02
N HIS A 170 -3.68 -3.79 -11.96
CA HIS A 170 -4.13 -5.05 -12.59
C HIS A 170 -4.62 -6.13 -11.59
N ASN A 171 -5.07 -5.73 -10.39
CA ASN A 171 -5.56 -6.65 -9.37
C ASN A 171 -7.08 -6.82 -9.44
N VAL A 172 -7.57 -7.94 -8.90
CA VAL A 172 -8.99 -8.19 -8.63
C VAL A 172 -9.22 -8.13 -7.11
N VAL A 173 -10.07 -7.21 -6.67
CA VAL A 173 -10.29 -6.90 -5.26
C VAL A 173 -11.76 -7.07 -4.91
N ASN A 174 -12.08 -8.09 -4.13
CA ASN A 174 -13.44 -8.45 -3.76
C ASN A 174 -13.75 -8.09 -2.30
N ASN A 175 -14.80 -7.30 -2.10
CA ASN A 175 -15.41 -6.88 -0.83
C ASN A 175 -14.47 -6.09 0.10
N THR A 176 -13.52 -5.35 -0.48
CA THR A 176 -12.62 -4.44 0.24
C THR A 176 -12.21 -3.30 -0.69
N ASN A 177 -11.24 -2.50 -0.28
CA ASN A 177 -10.69 -1.36 -0.99
C ASN A 177 -9.16 -1.31 -0.86
N VAL A 178 -8.56 -0.20 -1.25
CA VAL A 178 -7.19 0.15 -0.87
C VAL A 178 -7.26 1.43 -0.06
N GLU A 179 -6.65 1.45 1.12
CA GLU A 179 -6.58 2.64 1.96
C GLU A 179 -5.15 2.82 2.47
N HIS A 180 -4.87 3.98 3.05
CA HIS A 180 -3.61 4.20 3.75
C HIS A 180 -3.75 5.35 4.74
N HIS A 181 -2.83 5.41 5.69
CA HIS A 181 -2.86 6.42 6.75
C HIS A 181 -2.15 7.71 6.37
N GLY A 182 -2.36 8.74 7.17
CA GLY A 182 -1.59 9.98 7.14
C GLY A 182 -0.74 10.17 8.38
N ALA A 183 -0.28 11.40 8.57
CA ALA A 183 0.43 11.83 9.77
C ALA A 183 -0.53 11.92 10.98
N ASP A 184 -1.40 10.94 11.16
CA ASP A 184 -2.44 10.88 12.19
C ASP A 184 -2.40 9.53 12.95
N SER A 185 -1.61 8.58 12.46
CA SER A 185 -1.67 7.18 12.86
C SER A 185 -0.36 6.71 13.47
N GLY A 186 -0.41 6.30 14.74
CA GLY A 186 0.71 5.66 15.45
C GLY A 186 1.98 6.49 15.52
N SER A 187 1.87 7.82 15.47
CA SER A 187 3.00 8.76 15.34
C SER A 187 3.85 8.56 14.10
N TYR A 188 3.39 7.84 13.07
CA TYR A 188 4.08 7.74 11.78
C TYR A 188 3.85 8.98 10.93
N ARG A 189 4.74 9.21 9.97
CA ARG A 189 4.47 10.06 8.81
C ARG A 189 3.48 9.39 7.84
N GLY A 190 2.91 10.16 6.91
CA GLY A 190 1.99 9.65 5.89
C GLY A 190 2.67 8.78 4.83
N VAL A 191 1.93 8.38 3.80
CA VAL A 191 2.46 7.77 2.58
C VAL A 191 3.24 8.82 1.78
N HIS A 192 4.36 8.41 1.17
CA HIS A 192 5.16 9.32 0.35
C HIS A 192 4.58 9.45 -1.06
N SER A 193 4.36 8.32 -1.74
CA SER A 193 3.81 8.32 -3.10
C SER A 193 3.13 7.02 -3.47
N PHE A 194 2.11 7.07 -4.32
CA PHE A 194 1.40 5.86 -4.75
C PHE A 194 0.91 5.93 -6.20
N GLU A 195 0.70 4.77 -6.81
CA GLU A 195 0.03 4.65 -8.11
C GLU A 195 -1.01 3.52 -8.01
N ILE A 196 -2.27 3.80 -8.35
CA ILE A 196 -3.35 2.82 -8.27
C ILE A 196 -4.10 2.80 -9.60
N TYR A 197 -3.90 1.75 -10.40
CA TYR A 197 -4.52 1.76 -11.73
C TYR A 197 -4.87 0.42 -12.35
N ALA A 198 -5.83 0.44 -13.26
CA ALA A 198 -6.25 -0.75 -14.01
C ALA A 198 -6.68 -1.93 -13.12
N ASN A 199 -7.16 -1.66 -11.89
CA ASN A 199 -7.69 -2.70 -11.01
C ASN A 199 -9.20 -2.87 -11.20
N THR A 200 -9.70 -4.06 -10.84
CA THR A 200 -11.13 -4.34 -10.74
C THR A 200 -11.51 -4.53 -9.28
N PHE A 201 -12.36 -3.65 -8.77
CA PHE A 201 -12.92 -3.67 -7.42
C PHE A 201 -14.38 -4.11 -7.48
N VAL A 202 -14.76 -5.10 -6.68
CA VAL A 202 -16.13 -5.62 -6.62
C VAL A 202 -16.59 -5.69 -5.17
N CYS A 203 -17.61 -4.91 -4.81
CA CYS A 203 -18.30 -5.04 -3.53
C CYS A 203 -19.67 -5.67 -3.81
N ALA A 204 -19.69 -7.01 -3.79
CA ALA A 204 -20.81 -7.85 -4.23
C ALA A 204 -22.04 -7.74 -3.30
N ALA A 205 -23.16 -8.36 -3.69
CA ALA A 205 -24.35 -8.42 -2.85
C ALA A 205 -24.02 -9.02 -1.46
N GLY A 206 -24.35 -8.30 -0.39
CA GLY A 206 -24.00 -8.67 0.99
C GLY A 206 -22.72 -8.00 1.52
N CYS A 207 -21.92 -7.38 0.65
CA CYS A 207 -20.81 -6.51 1.06
C CYS A 207 -21.36 -5.25 1.76
N ALA A 208 -20.89 -4.99 2.99
CA ALA A 208 -21.18 -3.74 3.70
C ALA A 208 -20.68 -2.55 2.88
N PRO A 209 -21.39 -1.39 2.86
CA PRO A 209 -20.97 -0.25 2.05
C PRO A 209 -19.51 0.13 2.30
N GLN A 210 -18.67 0.03 1.27
CA GLN A 210 -17.25 0.36 1.34
C GLN A 210 -16.99 1.72 0.70
N ARG A 211 -16.05 2.51 1.23
CA ARG A 211 -15.46 3.59 0.43
C ARG A 211 -14.62 2.97 -0.67
N LYS A 212 -14.56 3.60 -1.84
CA LYS A 212 -13.63 3.15 -2.89
C LYS A 212 -12.20 3.29 -2.40
N HIS A 213 -11.92 4.44 -1.81
CA HIS A 213 -10.67 4.80 -1.15
C HIS A 213 -10.95 5.87 -0.09
N TYR A 214 -10.12 5.92 0.94
CA TYR A 214 -10.11 6.96 1.96
C TYR A 214 -8.67 7.34 2.30
N PHE A 215 -8.10 8.23 1.49
CA PHE A 215 -6.68 8.57 1.58
C PHE A 215 -6.46 9.77 2.49
N ARG A 216 -5.61 9.56 3.51
CA ARG A 216 -5.27 10.57 4.52
C ARG A 216 -3.98 11.33 4.23
N SER A 217 -3.18 10.90 3.24
CA SER A 217 -1.88 11.54 2.93
C SER A 217 -1.30 11.11 1.57
N GLY A 218 -0.15 11.68 1.23
CA GLY A 218 0.65 11.28 0.09
C GLY A 218 0.12 11.81 -1.24
N SER A 219 0.86 11.53 -2.31
CA SER A 219 0.45 11.95 -3.65
C SER A 219 0.81 10.93 -4.71
N GLY A 220 0.12 11.00 -5.85
CA GLY A 220 0.15 9.92 -6.80
C GLY A 220 -0.76 10.11 -7.99
N VAL A 221 -1.12 8.96 -8.56
CA VAL A 221 -2.11 8.85 -9.62
C VAL A 221 -3.10 7.72 -9.31
N ILE A 222 -4.36 7.92 -9.66
CA ILE A 222 -5.42 6.91 -9.56
C ILE A 222 -6.14 6.85 -10.89
N PHE A 223 -6.03 5.77 -11.68
CA PHE A 223 -6.65 5.80 -13.01
C PHE A 223 -7.08 4.44 -13.57
N ASP A 224 -8.04 4.46 -14.49
CA ASP A 224 -8.54 3.27 -15.20
C ASP A 224 -9.00 2.12 -14.28
N ASN A 225 -9.34 2.39 -13.02
CA ASN A 225 -9.92 1.40 -12.12
C ASN A 225 -11.41 1.24 -12.38
N ARG A 226 -11.91 0.02 -12.21
CA ARG A 226 -13.33 -0.32 -12.38
C ARG A 226 -13.90 -0.79 -11.06
N TYR A 227 -14.91 -0.10 -10.57
CA TYR A 227 -15.63 -0.41 -9.35
C TYR A 227 -17.01 -0.95 -9.71
N PHE A 228 -17.42 -2.02 -9.03
CA PHE A 228 -18.75 -2.63 -9.20
C PHE A 228 -19.42 -2.82 -7.85
N GLY A 229 -20.73 -2.58 -7.81
CA GLY A 229 -21.56 -2.87 -6.63
C GLY A 229 -21.53 -1.78 -5.56
N ASN A 230 -21.56 -2.15 -4.28
CA ASN A 230 -21.91 -1.26 -3.17
C ASN A 230 -20.74 -0.40 -2.65
N TYR A 231 -20.11 0.36 -3.55
CA TYR A 231 -19.10 1.35 -3.21
C TYR A 231 -19.68 2.75 -3.01
N ARG A 232 -19.07 3.51 -2.09
CA ARG A 232 -19.31 4.94 -1.84
C ARG A 232 -18.26 5.80 -2.57
N GLY A 233 -17.97 7.00 -2.07
CA GLY A 233 -17.02 7.95 -2.67
C GLY A 233 -15.60 7.41 -2.79
N MET A 234 -14.83 8.02 -3.70
CA MET A 234 -13.37 8.03 -3.66
C MET A 234 -12.98 9.28 -2.90
N ASP A 235 -12.51 9.11 -1.68
CA ASP A 235 -12.42 10.20 -0.72
C ASP A 235 -10.97 10.50 -0.34
N VAL A 236 -10.65 11.78 -0.23
CA VAL A 236 -9.45 12.27 0.41
C VAL A 236 -9.79 13.05 1.68
N THR A 237 -8.90 13.00 2.66
CA THR A 237 -9.07 13.68 3.93
C THR A 237 -7.73 14.02 4.56
N ASN A 238 -7.76 14.69 5.71
CA ASN A 238 -6.62 14.85 6.60
C ASN A 238 -7.13 15.08 8.03
N TYR A 239 -6.92 14.11 8.92
CA TYR A 239 -7.44 14.15 10.29
C TYR A 239 -6.87 15.32 11.10
N ARG A 240 -5.62 15.71 10.83
CA ARG A 240 -4.98 16.87 11.48
C ARG A 240 -5.67 18.19 11.18
N SER A 241 -6.59 18.25 10.22
CA SER A 241 -7.33 19.47 9.89
C SER A 241 -8.24 19.94 11.03
N ASP A 242 -8.75 19.03 11.86
CA ASP A 242 -9.52 19.40 13.05
C ASP A 242 -9.17 18.67 14.36
N GLU A 243 -8.21 17.75 14.32
CA GLU A 243 -7.76 16.99 15.48
C GLU A 243 -6.25 17.18 15.74
N GLU A 244 -5.88 17.06 17.01
CA GLU A 244 -4.48 17.09 17.47
C GLU A 244 -3.89 15.67 17.41
N HIS A 245 -2.84 15.48 16.61
CA HIS A 245 -2.17 14.17 16.48
C HIS A 245 -0.68 14.25 16.84
N PRO A 246 -0.27 13.84 18.06
CA PRO A 246 1.13 13.82 18.45
C PRO A 246 1.98 12.82 17.63
N PRO A 247 3.23 13.17 17.27
CA PRO A 247 3.95 14.40 17.63
C PRO A 247 3.76 15.54 16.61
N TRP A 248 2.88 15.38 15.63
CA TRP A 248 2.72 16.29 14.49
C TRP A 248 1.87 17.51 14.80
N GLY A 249 0.99 17.39 15.80
CA GLY A 249 0.05 18.43 16.20
C GLY A 249 -1.07 18.65 15.21
N ARG A 250 -1.96 19.59 15.49
CA ARG A 250 -3.03 20.01 14.59
C ARG A 250 -2.49 20.89 13.45
N CYS A 251 -3.14 20.80 12.30
CA CYS A 251 -2.89 21.68 11.15
C CYS A 251 -3.74 22.93 11.25
N ASP A 252 -3.34 23.84 12.15
CA ASP A 252 -4.07 25.08 12.44
C ASP A 252 -3.19 26.34 12.39
N GLY A 253 -1.93 26.19 11.97
CA GLY A 253 -0.93 27.26 11.98
C GLY A 253 0.14 27.10 13.06
N SER A 254 -0.06 26.18 14.02
CA SER A 254 0.84 26.03 15.17
C SER A 254 1.97 25.02 14.96
N SER A 255 1.76 24.00 14.12
CA SER A 255 2.74 22.93 13.95
C SER A 255 3.93 23.38 13.10
N PRO A 256 5.18 23.19 13.57
CA PRO A 256 6.37 23.51 12.78
C PRO A 256 6.62 22.52 11.62
N TRP A 257 5.82 21.45 11.52
CA TRP A 257 5.91 20.50 10.41
C TRP A 257 5.11 20.92 9.18
N ASP A 258 4.11 21.75 9.39
CA ASP A 258 3.26 22.28 8.33
C ASP A 258 3.97 23.45 7.63
N GLU A 259 3.60 23.75 6.38
CA GLU A 259 4.21 24.88 5.67
C GLU A 259 3.70 26.23 6.20
N ASN A 260 2.49 26.27 6.77
CA ASN A 260 1.89 27.47 7.38
C ASN A 260 1.97 28.70 6.48
N ARG A 261 1.49 28.60 5.23
CA ARG A 261 1.55 29.70 4.27
C ARG A 261 0.89 30.96 4.83
N PRO A 262 1.46 32.15 4.57
CA PRO A 262 0.89 33.40 5.08
C PRO A 262 -0.59 33.56 4.71
N GLY A 263 -1.44 33.72 5.73
CA GLY A 263 -2.88 33.87 5.56
C GLY A 263 -3.67 32.57 5.49
N GLU A 264 -3.01 31.41 5.57
CA GLU A 264 -3.66 30.10 5.64
C GLU A 264 -3.27 29.39 6.95
N SER A 265 -4.26 28.96 7.74
CA SER A 265 -4.02 28.17 8.95
C SER A 265 -3.49 26.80 8.56
N GLY A 266 -2.22 26.50 8.85
CA GLY A 266 -1.65 25.18 8.63
C GLY A 266 -1.29 24.85 7.17
N TYR A 267 -2.00 25.39 6.18
CA TYR A 267 -1.85 24.89 4.81
C TYR A 267 -0.46 25.18 4.18
N PRO A 268 0.04 24.21 3.39
CA PRO A 268 -0.34 22.79 3.41
C PRO A 268 0.12 22.11 4.70
N CYS A 269 -0.72 21.19 5.19
CA CYS A 269 -0.41 20.32 6.31
C CYS A 269 0.64 19.28 5.91
N LEU A 270 1.48 18.87 6.85
CA LEU A 270 2.43 17.76 6.72
C LEU A 270 1.78 16.55 6.05
N ASP A 271 2.39 16.12 4.96
CA ASP A 271 2.04 14.95 4.14
C ASP A 271 0.63 14.95 3.55
N GLN A 272 -0.10 16.07 3.58
CA GLN A 272 -1.43 16.11 2.99
C GLN A 272 -1.40 15.76 1.49
N ILE A 273 -2.56 15.37 0.97
CA ILE A 273 -2.77 15.18 -0.46
C ILE A 273 -2.24 16.36 -1.27
N GLY A 274 -1.48 16.07 -2.33
CA GLY A 274 -0.93 17.08 -3.22
C GLY A 274 0.47 17.59 -2.83
N HIS A 275 1.04 17.14 -1.72
CA HIS A 275 2.27 17.70 -1.17
C HIS A 275 3.24 16.63 -0.63
N VAL A 276 4.53 16.89 -0.81
CA VAL A 276 5.60 16.06 -0.25
C VAL A 276 6.55 16.94 0.54
N PHE A 277 6.68 16.65 1.83
CA PHE A 277 7.49 17.40 2.77
C PHE A 277 8.84 16.73 2.99
N GLY A 278 9.87 17.51 3.24
CA GLY A 278 11.17 17.00 3.66
C GLY A 278 11.14 16.27 5.02
N PRO A 279 12.30 15.70 5.43
CA PRO A 279 12.40 14.82 6.60
C PRO A 279 12.46 15.55 7.95
N ARG A 280 12.38 16.89 7.98
CA ARG A 280 12.57 17.72 9.20
C ARG A 280 11.44 18.74 9.34
N PRO A 281 11.17 19.25 10.56
CA PRO A 281 10.30 20.41 10.74
C PRO A 281 10.78 21.61 9.90
N GLY A 282 9.87 22.36 9.29
CA GLY A 282 10.18 23.43 8.34
C GLY A 282 10.90 22.94 7.08
N GLY A 283 10.89 21.63 6.83
CA GLY A 283 11.51 21.03 5.64
C GLY A 283 10.85 21.54 4.36
N LYS A 284 11.59 21.48 3.26
CA LYS A 284 11.10 21.88 1.95
C LYS A 284 9.81 21.12 1.62
N ASN A 285 8.73 21.85 1.35
CA ASN A 285 7.55 21.30 0.70
C ASN A 285 7.70 21.39 -0.82
N THR A 286 7.32 20.32 -1.51
CA THR A 286 7.21 20.30 -2.97
C THR A 286 5.79 19.94 -3.35
N PHE A 287 5.17 20.80 -4.17
CA PHE A 287 3.88 20.49 -4.76
C PHE A 287 4.00 19.28 -5.70
N GLN A 288 3.18 18.28 -5.44
CA GLN A 288 3.03 17.07 -6.24
C GLN A 288 1.54 16.77 -6.23
N GLY A 289 0.75 17.35 -7.14
CA GLY A 289 -0.70 17.12 -7.16
C GLY A 289 -1.08 15.64 -7.24
N LEU A 290 -2.20 15.27 -6.61
CA LEU A 290 -2.85 13.97 -6.84
C LEU A 290 -3.70 14.05 -8.11
N TYR A 291 -3.54 13.13 -9.04
CA TYR A 291 -4.28 13.12 -10.29
C TYR A 291 -5.14 11.88 -10.41
N GLU A 292 -6.37 12.06 -10.89
CA GLU A 292 -7.32 10.99 -11.13
C GLU A 292 -7.87 11.11 -12.56
N TRP A 293 -8.03 9.98 -13.26
CA TRP A 293 -8.76 9.94 -14.54
C TRP A 293 -9.24 8.53 -14.90
N GLY A 294 -10.31 8.44 -15.70
CA GLY A 294 -10.72 7.17 -16.33
C GLY A 294 -11.26 6.12 -15.36
N ASN A 295 -11.45 6.45 -14.08
CA ASN A 295 -12.04 5.52 -13.13
C ASN A 295 -13.55 5.43 -13.33
N THR A 296 -14.11 4.22 -13.20
CA THR A 296 -15.55 3.99 -13.43
C THR A 296 -16.20 3.21 -12.31
N HIS A 297 -17.42 3.56 -11.93
CA HIS A 297 -18.30 2.79 -11.05
C HIS A 297 -19.54 2.40 -11.83
N ASP A 298 -19.71 1.10 -12.09
CA ASP A 298 -20.80 0.57 -12.92
C ASP A 298 -20.90 1.32 -14.26
N GLY A 299 -19.73 1.61 -14.86
CA GLY A 299 -19.59 2.31 -16.14
C GLY A 299 -19.70 3.84 -16.09
N ARG A 300 -19.89 4.45 -14.91
CA ARG A 300 -19.98 5.91 -14.74
C ARG A 300 -18.69 6.49 -14.16
N ASN A 301 -18.34 7.71 -14.53
CA ASN A 301 -17.14 8.39 -14.01
C ASN A 301 -17.12 8.44 -12.48
N VAL A 302 -15.91 8.39 -11.90
CA VAL A 302 -15.69 8.48 -10.46
C VAL A 302 -14.65 9.53 -10.17
N ASP A 303 -15.08 10.54 -9.42
CA ASP A 303 -14.24 11.66 -9.03
C ASP A 303 -13.75 11.51 -7.58
N ILE A 304 -12.61 12.13 -7.28
CA ILE A 304 -12.18 12.35 -5.90
C ILE A 304 -13.07 13.42 -5.26
N SER A 305 -13.45 13.19 -4.01
CA SER A 305 -14.13 14.15 -3.14
C SER A 305 -13.36 14.36 -1.82
N VAL A 306 -13.49 15.54 -1.22
CA VAL A 306 -12.93 15.81 0.11
C VAL A 306 -13.99 15.48 1.16
N SER A 307 -13.65 14.69 2.18
CA SER A 307 -14.60 14.33 3.23
C SER A 307 -13.95 14.21 4.60
N GLY A 308 -14.76 14.37 5.66
CA GLY A 308 -14.33 14.20 7.06
C GLY A 308 -13.38 15.29 7.57
N HIS A 309 -13.28 15.38 8.89
CA HIS A 309 -12.23 16.11 9.63
C HIS A 309 -12.01 17.58 9.23
N ASN A 310 -13.03 18.26 8.70
CA ASN A 310 -12.87 19.60 8.10
C ASN A 310 -11.73 19.69 7.06
N ALA A 311 -11.41 18.59 6.38
CA ALA A 311 -10.28 18.52 5.45
C ALA A 311 -10.41 19.51 4.27
N HIS A 312 -11.63 19.97 3.95
CA HIS A 312 -11.90 20.99 2.95
C HIS A 312 -11.22 22.35 3.24
N LEU A 313 -10.80 22.60 4.48
CA LEU A 313 -10.01 23.78 4.84
C LEU A 313 -8.62 23.76 4.18
N HIS A 314 -8.03 22.57 4.02
CA HIS A 314 -6.65 22.39 3.60
C HIS A 314 -6.49 21.65 2.26
N ILE A 315 -7.47 20.86 1.84
CA ILE A 315 -7.43 20.08 0.59
C ILE A 315 -8.52 20.62 -0.35
N LYS A 316 -8.12 21.03 -1.55
CA LYS A 316 -9.00 21.64 -2.57
C LYS A 316 -8.79 20.99 -3.93
N ALA A 317 -9.91 20.75 -4.63
CA ALA A 317 -9.92 20.37 -6.03
C ALA A 317 -9.29 21.47 -6.90
N ASN A 318 -8.65 21.09 -8.00
CA ASN A 318 -7.93 21.98 -8.91
C ASN A 318 -6.76 22.76 -8.26
N ARG A 319 -6.31 22.33 -7.08
CA ARG A 319 -5.15 22.86 -6.38
C ARG A 319 -4.28 21.74 -5.86
N ASP A 320 -4.86 20.86 -5.04
CA ASP A 320 -4.13 19.77 -4.35
C ASP A 320 -4.38 18.42 -5.03
N PHE A 321 -5.58 18.25 -5.61
CA PHE A 321 -5.93 17.13 -6.47
C PHE A 321 -6.71 17.58 -7.72
N PHE A 322 -6.67 16.75 -8.77
CA PHE A 322 -7.23 17.04 -10.08
C PHE A 322 -8.01 15.82 -10.59
N ASN A 323 -9.33 15.96 -10.71
CA ASN A 323 -10.20 14.94 -11.30
C ASN A 323 -10.16 15.01 -12.82
N ASP A 324 -10.42 13.88 -13.48
CA ASP A 324 -10.48 13.76 -14.94
C ASP A 324 -9.26 14.35 -15.67
N THR A 325 -8.09 14.31 -15.03
CA THR A 325 -6.89 14.98 -15.51
C THR A 325 -5.71 14.02 -15.51
N VAL A 326 -5.20 13.71 -16.71
CA VAL A 326 -3.95 12.94 -16.85
C VAL A 326 -2.80 13.78 -16.29
N ARG A 327 -2.03 13.20 -15.36
CA ARG A 327 -0.86 13.87 -14.78
C ARG A 327 0.15 14.24 -15.90
N PRO A 328 0.52 15.53 -16.05
CA PRO A 328 1.46 15.94 -17.09
C PRO A 328 2.80 15.20 -16.99
N GLY A 329 3.26 14.64 -18.11
CA GLY A 329 4.53 13.92 -18.21
C GLY A 329 4.60 12.58 -17.47
N TYR A 330 3.50 12.11 -16.90
CA TYR A 330 3.47 10.79 -16.27
C TYR A 330 3.43 9.68 -17.32
N VAL A 331 4.26 8.65 -17.09
CA VAL A 331 4.26 7.40 -17.85
C VAL A 331 4.26 6.27 -16.83
N PRO A 332 3.27 5.35 -16.85
CA PRO A 332 3.26 4.20 -15.96
C PRO A 332 4.52 3.35 -16.15
N TYR A 333 5.03 2.79 -15.06
CA TYR A 333 6.13 1.84 -15.14
C TYR A 333 5.73 0.62 -15.99
N THR A 334 6.69 0.00 -16.67
CA THR A 334 6.41 -1.12 -17.59
C THR A 334 5.58 -2.23 -16.94
N TYR A 335 4.59 -2.75 -17.67
CA TYR A 335 3.75 -3.89 -17.29
C TYR A 335 3.81 -4.98 -18.38
N PRO A 336 3.92 -6.27 -18.01
CA PRO A 336 4.17 -6.78 -16.66
C PRO A 336 5.50 -6.29 -16.11
N HIS A 337 5.65 -6.26 -14.77
CA HIS A 337 6.89 -5.85 -14.13
C HIS A 337 8.06 -6.72 -14.62
N PRO A 338 9.28 -6.19 -14.82
CA PRO A 338 10.40 -6.96 -15.40
C PRO A 338 10.78 -8.22 -14.59
N LEU A 339 10.56 -8.20 -13.26
CA LEU A 339 10.76 -9.38 -12.40
C LEU A 339 9.84 -10.56 -12.74
N GLN A 340 8.74 -10.34 -13.49
CA GLN A 340 7.95 -11.45 -14.01
C GLN A 340 8.75 -12.37 -14.96
N ARG A 341 9.69 -11.78 -15.72
CA ARG A 341 10.45 -12.47 -16.77
C ARG A 341 11.81 -13.00 -16.30
N SER A 342 12.30 -12.57 -15.13
CA SER A 342 13.63 -12.92 -14.64
C SER A 342 13.73 -14.32 -14.03
N HIS A 343 12.62 -15.07 -13.93
CA HIS A 343 12.60 -16.43 -13.40
C HIS A 343 11.91 -17.40 -14.38
N ALA A 344 12.66 -17.84 -15.39
CA ALA A 344 12.27 -19.00 -16.20
C ALA A 344 12.59 -20.27 -15.41
N VAL A 345 11.58 -20.85 -14.76
CA VAL A 345 11.80 -21.98 -13.87
C VAL A 345 11.93 -23.27 -14.69
N GLY A 346 13.11 -23.89 -14.68
CA GLY A 346 13.28 -25.26 -15.20
C GLY A 346 12.40 -26.28 -14.44
N PRO A 347 12.11 -27.45 -15.02
CA PRO A 347 11.32 -28.48 -14.37
C PRO A 347 11.96 -28.93 -13.05
N ILE A 348 11.13 -29.20 -12.04
CA ILE A 348 11.57 -29.77 -10.76
C ILE A 348 12.21 -31.14 -11.09
N PRO A 349 13.49 -31.39 -10.74
CA PRO A 349 14.04 -32.72 -10.85
C PRO A 349 13.18 -33.67 -10.04
N ARG A 350 12.56 -34.66 -10.69
CA ARG A 350 11.87 -35.72 -9.97
C ARG A 350 12.93 -36.42 -9.11
N ALA A 351 12.74 -36.40 -7.79
CA ALA A 351 13.53 -37.25 -6.90
C ALA A 351 13.36 -38.70 -7.38
N ARG A 352 14.48 -39.38 -7.61
CA ARG A 352 14.51 -40.80 -7.93
C ARG A 352 14.34 -41.63 -6.68
#